data_AF-C4XVE2-F1
#
_entry.id   AF-C4XVE2-F1
#
_cell.length_a   1.000
_cell.length_b   1.000
_cell.length_c   1.000
_cell.angle_alpha   90.00
_cell.angle_beta   90.00
_cell.angle_gamma   90.00
#
_symmetry.space_group_name_H-M   'P 1'
#
loop_
_entity.id
_entity.type
_entity.pdbx_description
1 polymer ?
#
loop_
_entity_poly.entity_id
_entity_poly.type
_entity_poly.pdbx_seq_one_letter_code
_entity_poly.pdbx_strand_id
1 'polypeptide(L)'
;MAMEASAASDETLAAVFAQLKLHTVALLDLLRTRRPISSSGSSLREMAAFLRAAPAPALQLCFDYTVFPLLLLLDAAVQCRKQGNAPGQVAGGIDIGDAVAEAGLTCLEVLLTKCHLTSVNQMVAMLKKLTSGAMLSPSEASEEFRGAIIRCFRALVLQLQPCLDHFCSCKHGIVLPTIPTSTCLEVRSVVRPNHSAQPEECLLAFLLSKEQDLSAGC
;
A
#
# COMPACT_ATOMS: atom_id res chain seq x y z
N MET A 1 6.50 -17.29 30.56
CA MET A 1 7.26 -16.93 29.34
C MET A 1 6.45 -17.01 28.04
N ALA A 2 6.08 -18.18 27.48
CA ALA A 2 5.33 -18.21 26.21
C ALA A 2 3.93 -17.56 26.28
N MET A 3 3.24 -17.71 27.42
CA MET A 3 1.89 -17.17 27.65
C MET A 3 1.89 -15.65 27.89
N GLU A 4 2.95 -15.10 28.50
CA GLU A 4 3.12 -13.65 28.70
C GLU A 4 3.52 -12.92 27.41
N ALA A 5 4.31 -13.57 26.55
CA ALA A 5 4.66 -13.03 25.24
C ALA A 5 3.44 -12.94 24.30
N SER A 6 2.50 -13.89 24.40
CA SER A 6 1.24 -13.86 23.66
C SER A 6 0.31 -12.73 24.13
N ALA A 7 0.17 -12.56 25.45
CA ALA A 7 -0.67 -11.49 26.01
C ALA A 7 -0.13 -10.09 25.70
N ALA A 8 1.19 -9.88 25.77
CA ALA A 8 1.83 -8.62 25.38
C ALA A 8 1.66 -8.32 23.88
N SER A 9 1.67 -9.36 23.02
CA SER A 9 1.38 -9.23 21.60
C SER A 9 -0.07 -8.80 21.34
N ASP A 10 -1.03 -9.36 22.08
CA ASP A 10 -2.45 -9.03 21.95
C ASP A 10 -2.77 -7.60 22.43
N GLU A 11 -2.17 -7.16 23.54
CA GLU A 11 -2.29 -5.77 24.02
C GLU A 11 -1.69 -4.77 23.03
N THR A 12 -0.54 -5.11 22.44
CA THR A 12 0.11 -4.29 21.40
C THR A 12 -0.79 -4.19 20.17
N LEU A 13 -1.38 -5.31 19.73
CA LEU A 13 -2.31 -5.32 18.60
C LEU A 13 -3.55 -4.47 18.88
N ALA A 14 -4.15 -4.62 20.07
CA ALA A 14 -5.31 -3.85 20.48
C ALA A 14 -5.02 -2.34 20.52
N ALA A 15 -3.85 -1.94 21.05
CA ALA A 15 -3.41 -0.55 21.07
C ALA A 15 -3.21 0.01 19.66
N VAL A 16 -2.56 -0.76 18.77
CA VAL A 16 -2.37 -0.38 17.36
C VAL A 16 -3.72 -0.22 16.66
N PHE A 17 -4.63 -1.18 16.84
CA PHE A 17 -5.96 -1.13 16.23
C PHE A 17 -6.79 0.06 16.74
N ALA A 18 -6.71 0.38 18.02
CA ALA A 18 -7.40 1.54 18.59
C ALA A 18 -6.95 2.86 17.94
N GLN A 19 -5.65 3.04 17.73
CA GLN A 19 -5.09 4.21 17.03
C GLN A 19 -5.45 4.22 15.54
N LEU A 20 -5.33 3.07 14.86
CA LEU A 20 -5.72 2.93 13.45
C LEU A 20 -7.20 3.27 13.24
N LYS A 21 -8.06 2.88 14.18
CA LYS A 21 -9.49 3.18 14.12
C LYS A 21 -9.74 4.68 14.12
N LEU A 22 -9.07 5.44 14.98
CA LEU A 22 -9.22 6.90 15.05
C LEU A 22 -8.80 7.55 13.72
N HIS A 23 -7.62 7.19 13.19
CA HIS A 23 -7.15 7.72 11.91
C HIS A 23 -8.05 7.32 10.73
N THR A 24 -8.53 6.08 10.71
CA THR A 24 -9.38 5.56 9.63
C THR A 24 -10.75 6.23 9.63
N VAL A 25 -11.33 6.47 10.81
CA VAL A 25 -12.60 7.22 10.92
C VAL A 25 -12.41 8.66 10.44
N ALA A 26 -11.34 9.34 10.87
CA ALA A 26 -11.06 10.70 10.40
C ALA A 26 -10.88 10.78 8.87
N LEU A 27 -10.21 9.79 8.27
CA LEU A 27 -10.06 9.68 6.82
C LEU A 27 -11.40 9.43 6.12
N LEU A 28 -12.23 8.53 6.62
CA LEU A 28 -13.56 8.28 6.05
C LEU A 28 -14.47 9.51 6.18
N ASP A 29 -14.37 10.25 7.28
CA ASP A 29 -15.15 11.47 7.48
C ASP A 29 -14.68 12.60 6.55
N LEU A 30 -13.38 12.70 6.26
CA LEU A 30 -12.85 13.57 5.19
C LEU A 30 -13.49 13.21 3.85
N LEU A 31 -13.51 11.92 3.47
CA LEU A 31 -14.11 11.46 2.22
C LEU A 31 -15.62 11.72 2.14
N ARG A 32 -16.33 11.68 3.28
CA ARG A 32 -17.76 11.95 3.35
C ARG A 32 -18.11 13.44 3.31
N THR A 33 -17.38 14.27 4.05
CA THR A 33 -17.77 15.66 4.33
C THR A 33 -17.51 16.64 3.19
N ARG A 34 -16.78 16.21 2.14
CA ARG A 34 -16.51 17.00 0.91
C ARG A 34 -15.97 18.42 1.19
N ARG A 35 -15.32 18.64 2.33
CA ARG A 35 -14.82 19.98 2.69
C ARG A 35 -13.41 20.19 2.12
N PRO A 36 -13.09 21.42 1.70
CA PRO A 36 -11.71 21.83 1.43
C PRO A 36 -11.04 22.04 2.80
N ILE A 37 -10.38 21.00 3.32
CA ILE A 37 -9.91 21.02 4.71
C ILE A 37 -8.40 21.31 4.71
N SER A 38 -8.06 22.56 5.00
CA SER A 38 -6.68 23.01 5.24
C SER A 38 -5.97 22.22 6.36
N SER A 39 -6.71 21.56 7.25
CA SER A 39 -6.23 20.68 8.33
C SER A 39 -6.23 19.17 8.01
N SER A 40 -6.71 18.73 6.85
CA SER A 40 -6.76 17.29 6.54
C SER A 40 -5.38 16.72 6.21
N GLY A 41 -4.51 17.56 5.65
CA GLY A 41 -3.11 17.19 5.42
C GLY A 41 -2.37 16.89 6.72
N SER A 42 -2.69 17.56 7.85
CA SER A 42 -2.03 17.27 9.13
C SER A 42 -2.46 15.92 9.71
N SER A 43 -3.76 15.60 9.66
CA SER A 43 -4.27 14.31 10.16
C SER A 43 -3.69 13.11 9.40
N LEU A 44 -3.54 13.22 8.08
CA LEU A 44 -2.88 12.18 7.27
C LEU A 44 -1.37 12.08 7.55
N ARG A 45 -0.70 13.20 7.81
CA ARG A 45 0.72 13.17 8.22
C ARG A 45 0.90 12.49 9.59
N GLU A 46 0.00 12.73 10.53
CA GLU A 46 -0.02 12.03 11.82
C GLU A 46 -0.26 10.53 11.65
N MET A 47 -1.22 10.15 10.80
CA MET A 47 -1.44 8.74 10.44
C MET A 47 -0.16 8.12 9.85
N ALA A 48 0.52 8.80 8.93
CA ALA A 48 1.78 8.30 8.37
C ALA A 48 2.88 8.14 9.43
N ALA A 49 2.99 9.07 10.38
CA ALA A 49 3.93 8.96 11.49
C ALA A 49 3.61 7.76 12.38
N PHE A 50 2.33 7.56 12.71
CA PHE A 50 1.86 6.39 13.45
C PHE A 50 2.16 5.08 12.71
N LEU A 51 1.86 4.99 11.41
CA LEU A 51 2.14 3.79 10.60
C LEU A 51 3.64 3.47 10.55
N ARG A 52 4.51 4.49 10.54
CA ARG A 52 5.96 4.28 10.61
C ARG A 52 6.39 3.68 11.96
N ALA A 53 5.82 4.17 13.06
CA ALA A 53 6.15 3.73 14.40
C ALA A 53 5.55 2.36 14.79
N ALA A 54 4.36 2.02 14.29
CA ALA A 54 3.64 0.81 14.67
C ALA A 54 4.37 -0.48 14.24
N PRO A 55 4.36 -1.58 15.01
CA PRO A 55 5.01 -2.83 14.62
C PRO A 55 4.43 -3.43 13.32
N ALA A 56 5.30 -3.87 12.41
CA ALA A 56 4.87 -4.47 11.13
C ALA A 56 3.93 -5.68 11.28
N PRO A 57 4.13 -6.62 12.24
CA PRO A 57 3.20 -7.73 12.44
C PRO A 57 1.79 -7.29 12.85
N ALA A 58 1.67 -6.25 13.68
CA ALA A 58 0.37 -5.72 14.09
C ALA A 58 -0.33 -5.02 12.91
N LEU A 59 0.41 -4.24 12.11
CA LEU A 59 -0.11 -3.63 10.89
C LEU A 59 -0.57 -4.67 9.86
N GLN A 60 0.14 -5.80 9.73
CA GLN A 60 -0.23 -6.89 8.83
C GLN A 60 -1.63 -7.45 9.16
N LEU A 61 -1.95 -7.61 10.45
CA LEU A 61 -3.26 -8.08 10.89
C LEU A 61 -4.38 -7.07 10.66
N CYS A 62 -4.04 -5.77 10.58
CA CYS A 62 -4.98 -4.69 10.30
C CYS A 62 -4.91 -4.19 8.85
N PHE A 63 -4.19 -4.89 7.96
CA PHE A 63 -3.84 -4.36 6.64
C PHE A 63 -5.07 -3.97 5.82
N ASP A 64 -6.04 -4.89 5.66
CA ASP A 64 -7.25 -4.62 4.87
C ASP A 64 -8.09 -3.48 5.45
N TYR A 65 -8.14 -3.38 6.79
CA TYR A 65 -8.84 -2.31 7.49
C TYR A 65 -8.24 -0.94 7.18
N THR A 66 -6.91 -0.83 7.12
CA THR A 66 -6.19 0.43 6.88
C THR A 66 -6.04 0.77 5.41
N VAL A 67 -5.83 -0.21 4.53
CA VAL A 67 -5.57 0.01 3.11
C VAL A 67 -6.83 0.43 2.35
N PHE A 68 -8.00 -0.12 2.70
CA PHE A 68 -9.26 0.19 2.05
C PHE A 68 -9.58 1.70 1.99
N PRO A 69 -9.60 2.45 3.12
CA PRO A 69 -9.89 3.88 3.08
C PRO A 69 -8.81 4.70 2.34
N LEU A 70 -7.55 4.26 2.34
CA LEU A 70 -6.47 4.89 1.57
C LEU A 70 -6.67 4.70 0.07
N LEU A 71 -7.12 3.52 -0.37
CA LEU A 71 -7.45 3.27 -1.78
C LEU A 71 -8.67 4.06 -2.24
N LEU A 72 -9.68 4.25 -1.38
CA LEU A 72 -10.81 5.14 -1.66
C LEU A 72 -10.35 6.60 -1.83
N LEU A 73 -9.41 7.06 -0.99
CA LEU A 73 -8.82 8.39 -1.13
C LEU A 73 -8.07 8.53 -2.45
N LEU A 74 -7.29 7.51 -2.84
CA LEU A 74 -6.60 7.51 -4.12
C LEU A 74 -7.58 7.58 -5.30
N ASP A 75 -8.64 6.77 -5.29
CA ASP A 75 -9.67 6.83 -6.34
C ASP A 75 -10.29 8.22 -6.46
N ALA A 76 -10.67 8.83 -5.32
CA ALA A 76 -11.21 10.17 -5.29
C ALA A 76 -10.20 11.19 -5.85
N ALA A 77 -8.94 11.12 -5.41
CA ALA A 77 -7.86 11.99 -5.89
C ALA A 77 -7.64 11.89 -7.40
N VAL A 78 -7.66 10.68 -7.96
CA VAL A 78 -7.54 10.46 -9.41
C VAL A 78 -8.74 11.02 -10.15
N GLN A 79 -9.95 10.84 -9.63
CA GLN A 79 -11.16 11.38 -10.25
C GLN A 79 -11.18 12.92 -10.27
N CYS A 80 -10.76 13.57 -9.18
CA CYS A 80 -10.64 15.04 -9.12
C CYS A 80 -9.79 15.58 -10.26
N ARG A 81 -8.63 14.93 -10.48
CA ARG A 81 -7.62 15.37 -11.45
C ARG A 81 -8.05 15.13 -12.91
N LYS A 82 -8.75 14.02 -13.17
CA LYS A 82 -9.33 13.76 -14.50
C LYS A 82 -10.46 14.72 -14.84
N GLN A 83 -11.25 15.15 -13.85
CA GLN A 83 -12.40 16.04 -14.06
C GLN A 83 -12.03 17.52 -14.11
N GLY A 84 -10.90 17.93 -13.51
CA GLY A 84 -10.42 19.32 -13.50
C GLY A 84 -10.16 19.93 -14.89
N ASN A 85 -10.16 19.12 -15.96
CA ASN A 85 -9.97 19.54 -17.34
C ASN A 85 -11.27 19.70 -18.15
N ALA A 86 -12.45 19.49 -17.56
CA ALA A 86 -13.73 19.63 -18.25
C ALA A 86 -14.37 21.02 -17.97
N PRO A 87 -14.52 21.91 -18.97
CA PRO A 87 -15.22 23.18 -18.77
C PRO A 87 -16.72 22.90 -18.60
N GLY A 88 -17.22 23.02 -17.36
CA GLY A 88 -18.67 23.15 -17.09
C GLY A 88 -19.34 22.15 -16.14
N GLN A 89 -18.62 21.22 -15.49
CA GLN A 89 -19.19 20.26 -14.52
C GLN A 89 -18.12 19.97 -13.46
N VAL A 90 -18.35 19.89 -12.14
CA VAL A 90 -19.48 19.30 -11.41
C VAL A 90 -19.65 20.01 -10.05
N ALA A 91 -20.81 20.63 -9.82
CA ALA A 91 -21.31 20.87 -8.47
C ALA A 91 -21.65 19.50 -7.83
N GLY A 92 -20.69 18.87 -7.15
CA GLY A 92 -20.92 17.57 -6.51
C GLY A 92 -19.70 16.64 -6.35
N GLY A 93 -18.56 16.93 -6.96
CA GLY A 93 -17.32 16.17 -6.71
C GLY A 93 -16.68 16.51 -5.36
N ILE A 94 -16.05 15.53 -4.70
CA ILE A 94 -15.12 15.83 -3.59
C ILE A 94 -13.91 16.52 -4.23
N ASP A 95 -13.43 17.64 -3.69
CA ASP A 95 -12.18 18.27 -4.14
C ASP A 95 -11.02 17.83 -3.24
N ILE A 96 -10.18 16.91 -3.74
CA ILE A 96 -8.99 16.42 -3.05
C ILE A 96 -7.75 17.13 -3.58
N GLY A 97 -7.33 18.18 -2.85
CA GLY A 97 -6.09 18.90 -3.14
C GLY A 97 -4.83 18.04 -3.05
N ASP A 98 -3.77 18.49 -3.71
CA ASP A 98 -2.47 17.80 -3.81
C ASP A 98 -1.91 17.36 -2.46
N ALA A 99 -1.89 18.26 -1.47
CA ALA A 99 -1.35 17.95 -0.14
C ALA A 99 -2.06 16.78 0.56
N VAL A 100 -3.38 16.60 0.35
CA VAL A 100 -4.15 15.50 0.94
C VAL A 100 -3.88 14.20 0.18
N ALA A 101 -3.86 14.27 -1.15
CA ALA A 101 -3.59 13.12 -2.01
C ALA A 101 -2.17 12.56 -1.76
N GLU A 102 -1.17 13.43 -1.71
CA GLU A 102 0.24 13.09 -1.46
C GLU A 102 0.44 12.53 -0.04
N ALA A 103 -0.22 13.10 0.97
CA ALA A 103 -0.18 12.56 2.33
C ALA A 103 -0.85 11.17 2.40
N GLY A 104 -1.94 10.96 1.67
CA GLY A 104 -2.59 9.65 1.54
C GLY A 104 -1.67 8.60 0.89
N LEU A 105 -0.98 8.97 -0.19
CA LEU A 105 0.01 8.11 -0.83
C LEU A 105 1.21 7.82 0.07
N THR A 106 1.62 8.79 0.90
CA THR A 106 2.67 8.56 1.90
C THR A 106 2.25 7.51 2.94
N CYS A 107 0.99 7.53 3.41
CA CYS A 107 0.46 6.47 4.27
C CYS A 107 0.48 5.11 3.57
N LEU A 108 0.07 5.06 2.29
CA LEU A 108 0.03 3.85 1.50
C LEU A 108 1.44 3.28 1.27
N GLU A 109 2.42 4.12 0.93
CA GLU A 109 3.82 3.74 0.78
C GLU A 109 4.36 3.09 2.07
N VAL A 110 4.13 3.72 3.23
CA VAL A 110 4.58 3.18 4.52
C VAL A 110 3.92 1.83 4.82
N LEU A 111 2.62 1.68 4.55
CA LEU A 111 1.94 0.42 4.75
C LEU A 111 2.50 -0.68 3.84
N LEU A 112 2.70 -0.36 2.56
CA LEU A 112 3.26 -1.26 1.55
C LEU A 112 4.73 -1.62 1.78
N THR A 113 5.49 -0.87 2.58
CA THR A 113 6.86 -1.25 2.96
C THR A 113 6.93 -2.18 4.17
N LYS A 114 5.81 -2.34 4.90
CA LYS A 114 5.77 -3.09 6.16
C LYS A 114 4.86 -4.31 6.10
N CYS A 115 3.90 -4.31 5.18
CA CYS A 115 2.93 -5.37 5.03
C CYS A 115 3.10 -6.07 3.69
N HIS A 116 2.89 -7.38 3.68
CA HIS A 116 2.86 -8.21 2.50
C HIS A 116 1.43 -8.40 2.01
N LEU A 117 1.29 -8.53 0.70
CA LEU A 117 0.03 -8.90 0.09
C LEU A 117 -0.20 -10.39 0.28
N THR A 118 -1.43 -10.78 0.59
CA THR A 118 -1.80 -12.16 0.92
C THR A 118 -2.48 -12.90 -0.23
N SER A 119 -2.89 -12.19 -1.30
CA SER A 119 -3.55 -12.79 -2.45
C SER A 119 -3.30 -12.04 -3.76
N VAL A 120 -3.42 -12.77 -4.88
CA VAL A 120 -3.34 -12.18 -6.23
C VAL A 120 -4.42 -11.12 -6.43
N ASN A 121 -5.63 -11.36 -5.93
CA ASN A 121 -6.74 -10.41 -6.03
C ASN A 121 -6.40 -9.07 -5.35
N GLN A 122 -5.81 -9.11 -4.16
CA GLN A 122 -5.37 -7.91 -3.44
C GLN A 122 -4.26 -7.18 -4.22
N MET A 123 -3.30 -7.91 -4.79
CA MET A 123 -2.24 -7.35 -5.64
C MET A 123 -2.80 -6.70 -6.90
N VAL A 124 -3.67 -7.39 -7.64
CA VAL A 124 -4.30 -6.87 -8.86
C VAL A 124 -5.13 -5.63 -8.54
N ALA A 125 -5.89 -5.63 -7.45
CA ALA A 125 -6.64 -4.46 -7.01
C ALA A 125 -5.70 -3.27 -6.74
N MET A 126 -4.63 -3.49 -5.96
CA MET A 126 -3.64 -2.45 -5.64
C MET A 126 -2.96 -1.90 -6.90
N LEU A 127 -2.47 -2.77 -7.78
CA LEU A 127 -1.82 -2.39 -9.03
C LEU A 127 -2.75 -1.58 -9.92
N LYS A 128 -4.02 -2.01 -10.09
CA LYS A 128 -5.02 -1.25 -10.86
C LYS A 128 -5.21 0.18 -10.31
N LYS A 129 -5.28 0.33 -8.98
CA LYS A 129 -5.45 1.63 -8.33
C LYS A 129 -4.23 2.52 -8.54
N LEU A 130 -3.03 2.01 -8.32
CA LEU A 130 -1.78 2.74 -8.54
C LEU A 130 -1.59 3.10 -10.02
N THR A 131 -1.88 2.19 -10.96
CA THR A 131 -1.81 2.45 -12.40
C THR A 131 -2.77 3.56 -12.79
N SER A 132 -3.98 3.60 -12.22
CA SER A 132 -4.93 4.67 -12.52
C SER A 132 -4.40 6.07 -12.18
N GLY A 133 -3.59 6.20 -11.12
CA GLY A 133 -2.90 7.43 -10.76
C GLY A 133 -1.64 7.69 -11.59
N ALA A 134 -0.88 6.65 -11.94
CA ALA A 134 0.32 6.77 -12.79
C ALA A 134 0.00 7.18 -14.23
N MET A 135 -1.21 6.87 -14.71
CA MET A 135 -1.68 7.25 -16.05
C MET A 135 -2.15 8.71 -16.14
N LEU A 136 -2.13 9.47 -15.05
CA LEU A 136 -2.36 10.91 -15.10
C LEU A 136 -1.21 11.60 -15.83
N SER A 137 -1.55 12.46 -16.78
CA SER A 137 -0.60 13.29 -17.52
C SER A 137 0.06 14.34 -16.62
N PRO A 138 1.20 14.92 -17.04
CA PRO A 138 1.84 16.01 -16.30
C PRO A 138 0.93 17.24 -16.10
N SER A 139 -0.07 17.44 -16.97
CA SER A 139 -1.07 18.50 -16.83
C SER A 139 -2.17 18.19 -15.82
N GLU A 140 -2.38 16.92 -15.48
CA GLU A 140 -3.45 16.50 -14.55
C GLU A 140 -2.97 16.34 -13.12
N ALA A 141 -1.68 16.07 -12.89
CA ALA A 141 -1.15 15.77 -11.57
C ALA A 141 0.23 16.39 -11.33
N SER A 142 0.45 16.85 -10.10
CA SER A 142 1.76 17.33 -9.64
C SER A 142 2.84 16.25 -9.80
N GLU A 143 4.10 16.66 -9.98
CA GLU A 143 5.23 15.73 -10.00
C GLU A 143 5.38 14.98 -8.68
N GLU A 144 5.06 15.63 -7.56
CA GLU A 144 5.07 15.02 -6.23
C GLU A 144 4.03 13.90 -6.09
N PHE A 145 2.80 14.12 -6.59
CA PHE A 145 1.78 13.08 -6.64
C PHE A 145 2.23 11.90 -7.51
N ARG A 146 2.72 12.16 -8.73
CA ARG A 146 3.20 11.13 -9.65
C ARG A 146 4.39 10.37 -9.06
N GLY A 147 5.32 11.06 -8.43
CA GLY A 147 6.47 10.48 -7.72
C GLY A 147 6.04 9.60 -6.54
N ALA A 148 5.04 10.03 -5.76
CA ALA A 148 4.51 9.24 -4.66
C ALA A 148 3.83 7.93 -5.14
N ILE A 149 3.16 7.94 -6.30
CA ILE A 149 2.64 6.71 -6.92
C ILE A 149 3.79 5.74 -7.26
N ILE A 150 4.88 6.23 -7.85
CA ILE A 150 6.05 5.41 -8.19
C ILE A 150 6.68 4.81 -6.93
N ARG A 151 6.78 5.59 -5.84
CA ARG A 151 7.25 5.07 -4.54
C ARG A 151 6.37 3.95 -4.00
N CYS A 152 5.05 4.07 -4.13
CA CYS A 152 4.11 3.00 -3.76
C CYS A 152 4.32 1.73 -4.59
N PHE A 153 4.49 1.86 -5.92
CA PHE A 153 4.82 0.70 -6.78
C PHE A 153 6.13 0.03 -6.34
N ARG A 154 7.17 0.82 -6.08
CA ARG A 154 8.46 0.30 -5.61
C ARG A 154 8.30 -0.43 -4.28
N ALA A 155 7.58 0.14 -3.32
CA ALA A 155 7.32 -0.47 -2.03
C ALA A 155 6.61 -1.83 -2.19
N LEU A 156 5.56 -1.88 -3.02
CA LEU A 156 4.83 -3.11 -3.31
C LEU A 156 5.73 -4.20 -3.88
N VAL A 157 6.50 -3.89 -4.93
CA VAL A 157 7.37 -4.88 -5.61
C VAL A 157 8.46 -5.39 -4.67
N LEU A 158 9.05 -4.51 -3.84
CA LEU A 158 10.10 -4.91 -2.90
C LEU A 158 9.60 -5.79 -1.76
N GLN A 159 8.30 -5.79 -1.45
CA GLN A 159 7.70 -6.68 -0.45
C GLN A 159 7.22 -8.02 -1.01
N LEU A 160 7.34 -8.26 -2.32
CA LEU A 160 7.00 -9.55 -2.91
C LEU A 160 8.08 -10.57 -2.56
N GLN A 161 7.69 -11.61 -1.83
CA GLN A 161 8.60 -12.67 -1.42
C GLN A 161 8.45 -13.92 -2.29
N PRO A 162 9.57 -14.60 -2.62
CA PRO A 162 9.52 -15.92 -3.23
C PRO A 162 8.67 -16.87 -2.40
N CYS A 163 7.87 -17.64 -3.10
CA CYS A 163 7.08 -18.71 -2.54
C CYS A 163 7.97 -19.86 -2.01
N LEU A 164 7.44 -20.63 -1.05
CA LEU A 164 8.15 -21.78 -0.50
C LEU A 164 8.21 -22.96 -1.47
N ASP A 165 7.32 -23.02 -2.46
CA ASP A 165 7.30 -24.08 -3.47
C ASP A 165 8.59 -24.11 -4.30
N HIS A 166 9.28 -25.25 -4.29
CA HIS A 166 10.54 -25.48 -5.01
C HIS A 166 10.37 -25.58 -6.53
N PHE A 167 9.18 -25.91 -7.01
CA PHE A 167 8.90 -26.07 -8.43
C PHE A 167 8.37 -24.79 -9.08
N CYS A 168 8.07 -23.78 -8.28
CA CYS A 168 7.52 -22.54 -8.81
C CYS A 168 8.59 -21.71 -9.53
N SER A 169 8.18 -21.09 -10.64
CA SER A 169 9.01 -20.18 -11.44
C SER A 169 9.54 -18.97 -10.63
N CYS A 170 8.89 -18.65 -9.51
CA CYS A 170 9.28 -17.60 -8.56
C CYS A 170 10.75 -17.71 -8.09
N LYS A 171 11.31 -18.93 -8.05
CA LYS A 171 12.68 -19.20 -7.58
C LYS A 171 13.76 -19.07 -8.64
N HIS A 172 13.40 -19.15 -9.91
CA HIS A 172 14.36 -19.13 -11.02
C HIS A 172 14.61 -17.72 -11.58
N GLY A 173 13.86 -16.71 -11.12
CA GLY A 173 13.75 -15.41 -11.80
C GLY A 173 14.22 -14.16 -11.05
N ILE A 174 14.74 -14.22 -9.82
CA ILE A 174 14.96 -12.99 -9.03
C ILE A 174 16.42 -12.76 -8.68
N VAL A 175 17.10 -12.03 -9.56
CA VAL A 175 18.21 -11.15 -9.19
C VAL A 175 17.67 -9.72 -9.29
N LEU A 176 16.95 -9.27 -8.25
CA LEU A 176 16.68 -7.84 -8.11
C LEU A 176 18.03 -7.16 -7.77
N PRO A 177 18.37 -5.97 -8.29
CA PRO A 177 19.61 -5.32 -7.91
C PRO A 177 19.49 -4.85 -6.46
N THR A 178 20.01 -5.66 -5.56
CA THR A 178 20.25 -5.30 -4.16
C THR A 178 21.31 -4.21 -4.17
N ILE A 179 20.90 -2.96 -3.95
CA ILE A 179 21.84 -1.90 -3.59
C ILE A 179 22.53 -2.37 -2.31
N PRO A 180 23.85 -2.51 -2.26
CA PRO A 180 24.54 -3.06 -1.11
C PRO A 180 24.56 -2.00 0.00
N THR A 181 23.59 -2.03 0.91
CA THR A 181 23.84 -1.50 2.25
C THR A 181 24.67 -2.53 2.99
N SER A 182 25.94 -2.17 3.16
CA SER A 182 26.95 -2.84 3.98
C SER A 182 26.37 -3.53 5.21
N THR A 183 26.82 -4.77 5.43
CA THR A 183 26.65 -5.58 6.65
C THR A 183 25.24 -6.14 6.91
N CYS A 184 24.84 -7.16 6.14
CA CYS A 184 23.91 -8.18 6.62
C CYS A 184 24.71 -9.47 6.86
N LEU A 185 24.97 -9.77 8.13
CA LEU A 185 25.18 -11.16 8.56
C LEU A 185 23.93 -11.95 8.20
N GLU A 186 24.14 -13.11 7.58
CA GLU A 186 23.08 -14.07 7.31
C GLU A 186 22.36 -14.45 8.59
N VAL A 187 21.22 -13.81 8.84
CA VAL A 187 20.19 -14.41 9.68
C VAL A 187 19.12 -14.88 8.72
N ARG A 188 19.24 -16.15 8.33
CA ARG A 188 18.13 -16.96 7.82
C ARG A 188 17.09 -17.03 8.94
N SER A 189 16.34 -15.95 9.12
CA SER A 189 15.23 -15.91 10.05
C SER A 189 14.07 -16.63 9.38
N VAL A 190 14.01 -17.95 9.59
CA VAL A 190 12.79 -18.72 9.40
C VAL A 190 11.81 -18.29 10.49
N VAL A 191 11.26 -17.08 10.36
CA VAL A 191 10.03 -16.74 11.07
C VAL A 191 8.94 -17.46 10.28
N ARG A 192 8.53 -18.62 10.77
CA ARG A 192 7.24 -19.19 10.38
C ARG A 192 6.17 -18.19 10.84
N PRO A 193 5.39 -17.58 9.95
CA PRO A 193 4.14 -16.98 10.37
C PRO A 193 3.24 -18.17 10.71
N ASN A 194 3.00 -18.41 12.01
CA ASN A 194 2.05 -19.43 12.47
C ASN A 194 0.58 -19.06 12.19
N HIS A 195 0.34 -18.14 11.25
CA HIS A 195 -0.97 -17.81 10.68
C HIS A 195 -0.81 -17.72 9.15
N SER A 196 -0.42 -18.85 8.54
CA SER A 196 -0.17 -18.95 7.10
C SER A 196 -1.45 -19.30 6.34
N ALA A 197 -2.21 -18.30 5.91
CA ALA A 197 -2.88 -18.45 4.62
C ALA A 197 -1.79 -18.27 3.57
N GLN A 198 -1.21 -19.38 3.09
CA GLN A 198 -0.42 -19.31 1.86
C GLN A 198 -1.35 -18.73 0.77
N PRO A 199 -0.88 -17.76 -0.02
CA PRO A 199 -1.63 -17.35 -1.20
C PRO A 199 -1.90 -18.60 -2.06
N GLU A 200 -3.13 -18.78 -2.56
CA GLU A 200 -3.49 -19.91 -3.44
C GLU A 200 -2.59 -19.96 -4.69
N GLU A 201 -2.04 -18.82 -5.09
CA GLU A 201 -1.12 -18.65 -6.20
C GLU A 201 0.07 -17.77 -5.80
N CYS A 202 1.28 -18.10 -6.28
CA CYS A 202 2.45 -17.27 -6.03
C CYS A 202 2.35 -15.93 -6.74
N LEU A 203 2.36 -14.83 -5.98
CA LEU A 203 2.29 -13.46 -6.49
C LEU A 203 3.39 -13.13 -7.52
N LEU A 204 4.63 -13.55 -7.24
CA LEU A 204 5.74 -13.33 -8.16
C LEU A 204 5.59 -14.13 -9.44
N ALA A 205 5.20 -15.40 -9.35
CA ALA A 205 4.96 -16.22 -10.53
C ALA A 205 3.81 -15.66 -11.38
N PHE A 206 2.75 -15.14 -10.75
CA PHE A 206 1.67 -14.46 -11.43
C PHE A 206 2.18 -13.25 -12.24
N LEU A 207 3.01 -12.39 -11.64
CA LEU A 207 3.60 -11.26 -12.36
C LEU A 207 4.48 -11.71 -13.54
N LEU A 208 5.33 -12.71 -13.32
CA LEU A 208 6.23 -13.24 -14.35
C LEU A 208 5.48 -13.98 -15.48
N SER A 209 4.37 -14.65 -15.17
CA SER A 209 3.58 -15.37 -16.17
C SER A 209 2.94 -14.45 -17.22
N LYS A 210 2.56 -13.24 -16.81
CA LYS A 210 1.98 -12.23 -17.70
C LYS A 210 2.98 -11.64 -18.69
N GLU A 211 4.28 -11.62 -18.37
CA GLU A 211 5.31 -11.16 -19.30
C GLU A 211 5.54 -12.15 -20.45
N GLN A 212 5.38 -13.46 -20.21
CA GLN A 212 5.59 -14.49 -21.23
C GLN A 212 4.54 -14.42 -22.35
N ASP A 213 3.29 -14.06 -22.04
CA ASP A 213 2.23 -13.87 -23.03
C ASP A 213 2.42 -12.60 -23.89
N LEU A 214 3.07 -11.56 -23.36
CA LEU A 214 3.37 -10.32 -24.10
C LEU A 214 4.60 -10.45 -25.02
N SER A 215 5.54 -11.34 -24.67
CA SER A 215 6.74 -11.64 -25.47
C SER A 215 6.46 -12.56 -26.66
N ALA A 216 5.43 -13.40 -26.60
CA ALA A 216 5.04 -14.30 -27.68
C ALA A 216 4.18 -13.63 -28.80
N GLY A 217 3.97 -12.32 -28.71
CA GLY A 217 3.12 -11.54 -29.63
C GLY A 217 3.87 -10.54 -30.52
N CYS A 218 5.18 -10.69 -30.72
CA CYS A 218 5.99 -9.93 -31.67
C CYS A 218 6.51 -10.83 -32.79
#